data_AF-A0A2N2YGR9-F1
#
_entry.id   AF-A0A2N2YGR9-F1
#
_cell.length_a   1.000
_cell.length_b   1.000
_cell.length_c   1.000
_cell.angle_alpha   90.00
_cell.angle_beta   90.00
_cell.angle_gamma   90.00
#
_symmetry.space_group_name_H-M   'P 1'
#
loop_
_entity.id
_entity.type
_entity.pdbx_description
1 polymer ?
#
loop_
_entity_poly.entity_id
_entity_poly.type
_entity_poly.pdbx_seq_one_letter_code
_entity_poly.pdbx_strand_id
1 'polypeptide(L)'
;MKVKVTGFNPVKFEKDGKNIEGVKLHYIYADRANDHLIGQAAENSWVNKMVADGLNLKGLLEAPLCELEFNKNGKIVDIFPVGAGR
;
A
#
# COMPACT_ATOMS: atom_id res chain seq x y z
N MET A 1 4.03 9.48 -5.44
CA MET A 1 4.83 9.66 -4.19
C MET A 1 5.74 8.45 -4.04
N LYS A 2 7.04 8.63 -3.74
CA LYS A 2 8.00 7.51 -3.63
C LYS A 2 8.17 7.06 -2.18
N VAL A 3 8.09 5.75 -1.96
CA VAL A 3 8.12 5.13 -0.63
C VAL A 3 8.93 3.83 -0.66
N LYS A 4 9.46 3.40 0.49
CA LYS A 4 9.91 2.02 0.70
C LYS A 4 8.80 1.26 1.40
N VAL A 5 8.25 0.23 0.76
CA VAL A 5 7.28 -0.67 1.40
C VAL A 5 8.02 -1.59 2.36
N THR A 6 7.50 -1.71 3.58
CA THR A 6 8.12 -2.48 4.67
C THR A 6 7.23 -3.60 5.20
N GLY A 7 5.93 -3.60 4.86
CA GLY A 7 5.04 -4.67 5.30
C GLY A 7 3.59 -4.51 4.85
N PHE A 8 2.88 -5.62 4.91
CA PHE A 8 1.43 -5.71 4.73
C PHE A 8 0.86 -6.51 5.90
N ASN A 9 -0.08 -5.93 6.64
CA ASN A 9 -0.69 -6.58 7.79
C ASN A 9 -2.20 -6.71 7.58
N PRO A 10 -2.78 -7.91 7.67
CA PRO A 10 -4.23 -8.06 7.70
C PRO A 10 -4.81 -7.27 8.88
N VAL A 11 -5.89 -6.54 8.65
CA VAL A 11 -6.61 -5.79 9.68
C VAL A 11 -8.11 -6.02 9.54
N LYS A 12 -8.86 -5.90 10.63
CA LYS A 12 -10.32 -5.88 10.61
C LYS A 12 -10.77 -4.52 11.11
N PHE A 13 -11.68 -3.88 10.40
CA PHE A 13 -12.29 -2.63 10.83
C PHE A 13 -13.78 -2.62 10.54
N GLU A 14 -14.53 -1.89 11.36
CA GLU A 14 -15.96 -1.69 11.17
C GLU A 14 -16.18 -0.44 10.31
N LYS A 15 -17.03 -0.56 9.29
CA LYS A 15 -17.49 0.57 8.49
C LYS A 15 -18.94 0.38 8.12
N ASP A 16 -19.75 1.41 8.34
CA ASP A 16 -21.19 1.41 8.06
C ASP A 16 -21.92 0.20 8.68
N GLY A 17 -21.50 -0.21 9.89
CA GLY A 17 -22.04 -1.36 10.63
C GLY A 17 -21.65 -2.73 10.06
N LYS A 18 -20.72 -2.80 9.10
CA LYS A 18 -20.21 -4.04 8.52
C LYS A 18 -18.76 -4.28 8.93
N ASN A 19 -18.46 -5.53 9.27
CA ASN A 19 -17.08 -5.99 9.44
C ASN A 19 -16.43 -6.14 8.07
N ILE A 20 -15.35 -5.40 7.86
CA ILE A 20 -14.56 -5.46 6.63
C ILE A 20 -13.18 -6.02 6.99
N GLU A 21 -12.80 -7.09 6.30
CA GLU A 21 -11.39 -7.52 6.31
C GLU A 21 -10.60 -6.57 5.41
N GLY A 22 -9.40 -6.19 5.85
CA GLY A 22 -8.54 -5.13 5.33
C GLY A 22 -7.07 -5.54 5.27
N VAL A 23 -6.25 -4.74 4.58
CA VAL A 23 -4.79 -4.81 4.70
C VAL A 23 -4.25 -3.42 5.02
N LYS A 24 -3.47 -3.33 6.10
CA LYS A 24 -2.69 -2.15 6.44
C LYS A 24 -1.35 -2.20 5.73
N LEU A 25 -1.05 -1.16 4.96
CA LEU A 25 0.22 -0.98 4.29
C LEU A 25 1.19 -0.25 5.22
N HIS A 26 2.41 -0.78 5.32
CA HIS A 26 3.51 -0.14 6.02
C HIS A 26 4.54 0.32 5.02
N TYR A 27 4.87 1.62 5.06
CA TYR A 27 5.89 2.21 4.21
C TYR A 27 6.59 3.37 4.90
N ILE A 28 7.76 3.72 4.37
CA ILE A 28 8.58 4.86 4.78
C ILE A 28 8.70 5.80 3.59
N TYR A 29 8.59 7.10 3.82
CA TYR A 29 8.78 8.10 2.76
C TYR A 29 10.23 8.05 2.26
N ALA A 30 10.42 8.09 0.94
CA ALA A 30 11.75 8.11 0.36
C ALA A 30 12.40 9.51 0.39
N ASP A 31 11.65 10.55 0.76
CA ASP A 31 12.24 11.84 1.07
C ASP A 31 12.91 11.78 2.46
N ARG A 32 14.16 12.20 2.52
CA ARG A 32 15.00 12.13 3.73
C ARG A 32 14.54 13.08 4.85
N ALA A 33 13.43 13.81 4.67
CA ALA A 33 12.98 14.81 5.63
C ALA A 33 12.00 14.24 6.67
N ASN A 34 11.36 13.11 6.40
CA ASN A 34 10.39 12.48 7.30
C ASN A 34 10.66 10.98 7.45
N ASP A 35 11.64 10.61 8.27
CA ASP A 35 12.00 9.21 8.58
C ASP A 35 10.97 8.53 9.52
N HIS A 36 9.78 9.11 9.66
CA HIS A 36 8.72 8.57 10.51
C HIS A 36 7.93 7.50 9.74
N LEU A 37 7.80 6.33 10.37
CA LEU A 37 6.89 5.27 9.95
C LEU A 37 5.45 5.82 9.86
N ILE A 38 4.95 6.04 8.65
CA ILE A 38 3.53 6.35 8.43
C ILE A 38 2.87 5.12 7.81
N GLY A 39 2.34 4.26 8.67
CA GLY A 39 1.50 3.14 8.23
C GLY A 39 0.09 3.63 7.94
N GLN A 40 -0.28 3.78 6.67
CA GLN A 40 -1.66 4.11 6.29
C GLN A 40 -2.48 2.82 6.16
N ALA A 41 -3.59 2.72 6.90
CA ALA A 41 -4.57 1.68 6.67
C ALA A 41 -5.27 1.98 5.33
N ALA A 42 -5.20 1.03 4.40
CA ALA A 42 -5.85 1.18 3.10
C ALA A 42 -7.07 0.25 3.05
N GLU A 43 -8.20 0.79 2.59
CA GLU A 43 -9.41 -0.01 2.39
C GLU A 43 -9.19 -1.09 1.35
N ASN A 44 -9.73 -2.28 1.64
CA ASN A 44 -9.29 -3.53 1.03
C ASN A 44 -9.66 -3.74 -0.44
N SER A 45 -10.43 -2.85 -1.07
CA SER A 45 -10.92 -3.13 -2.43
C SER A 45 -9.80 -3.16 -3.46
N TRP A 46 -8.76 -2.34 -3.32
CA TRP A 46 -7.65 -2.32 -4.26
C TRP A 46 -6.57 -3.35 -3.88
N VAL A 47 -6.27 -3.55 -2.58
CA VAL A 47 -5.28 -4.56 -2.15
C VAL A 47 -5.78 -5.97 -2.41
N ASN A 48 -7.02 -6.31 -2.04
CA ASN A 48 -7.59 -7.62 -2.37
C ASN A 48 -7.67 -7.84 -3.88
N LYS A 49 -7.99 -6.79 -4.64
CA LYS A 49 -8.00 -6.86 -6.10
C LYS A 49 -6.58 -7.14 -6.64
N MET A 50 -5.56 -6.47 -6.14
CA MET A 50 -4.17 -6.75 -6.52
C MET A 50 -3.72 -8.17 -6.15
N VAL A 51 -4.08 -8.66 -4.97
CA VAL A 51 -3.77 -10.05 -4.59
C VAL A 51 -4.52 -11.04 -5.47
N ALA A 52 -5.80 -10.78 -5.76
CA ALA A 52 -6.61 -11.61 -6.66
C ALA A 52 -6.12 -11.57 -8.12
N ASP A 53 -5.57 -10.43 -8.56
CA ASP A 53 -4.98 -10.22 -9.88
C ASP A 53 -3.54 -10.80 -9.97
N GLY A 54 -3.07 -11.49 -8.93
CA GLY A 54 -1.79 -12.21 -8.92
C GLY A 54 -0.57 -11.32 -8.69
N LEU A 55 -0.76 -10.09 -8.20
CA LEU A 55 0.32 -9.14 -7.98
C LEU A 55 1.24 -9.63 -6.86
N ASN A 56 2.54 -9.73 -7.18
CA ASN A 56 3.55 -10.28 -6.30
C ASN A 56 3.90 -9.27 -5.18
N LEU A 57 3.15 -9.29 -4.08
CA LEU A 57 3.41 -8.45 -2.90
C LEU A 57 4.85 -8.58 -2.38
N LYS A 58 5.47 -9.76 -2.55
CA LYS A 58 6.89 -9.97 -2.22
C LYS A 58 7.80 -9.10 -3.08
N GLY A 59 7.47 -8.91 -4.37
CA GLY A 59 8.19 -7.99 -5.25
C GLY A 59 8.10 -6.53 -4.79
N LEU A 60 6.99 -6.10 -4.19
CA LEU A 60 6.86 -4.76 -3.61
C LEU A 60 7.72 -4.60 -2.34
N LEU A 61 7.83 -5.63 -1.51
CA LEU A 61 8.68 -5.63 -0.31
C LEU A 61 10.17 -5.62 -0.68
N GLU A 62 10.54 -6.35 -1.73
CA GLU A 62 11.92 -6.46 -2.22
C GLU A 62 12.36 -5.22 -3.00
N ALA A 63 11.43 -4.53 -3.67
CA ALA A 63 11.74 -3.33 -4.45
C ALA A 63 12.37 -2.22 -3.59
N PRO A 64 13.47 -1.58 -4.05
CA PRO A 64 14.13 -0.53 -3.29
C PRO A 64 13.21 0.68 -3.07
N LEU A 65 12.35 0.98 -4.04
CA LEU A 65 11.33 2.03 -3.97
C LEU A 65 10.06 1.57 -4.69
N CYS A 66 8.92 2.05 -4.21
CA CYS A 66 7.61 1.94 -4.84
C CYS A 66 7.00 3.34 -5.01
N GLU A 67 6.14 3.48 -6.01
CA GLU A 67 5.30 4.66 -6.18
C GLU A 67 3.87 4.34 -5.78
N LEU A 68 3.27 5.22 -4.96
CA LEU A 68 1.86 5.16 -4.58
C LEU A 68 1.04 6.04 -5.52
N GLU A 69 -0.03 5.48 -6.07
CA GLU A 69 -1.08 6.18 -6.81
C GLU A 69 -2.27 6.45 -5.90
N PHE A 70 -2.80 7.68 -5.96
CA PHE A 70 -3.93 8.12 -5.16
C PHE A 70 -5.08 8.59 -6.05
N ASN A 71 -6.32 8.33 -5.61
CA ASN A 71 -7.49 8.94 -6.24
C ASN A 71 -7.70 10.39 -5.78
N LYS A 72 -8.69 11.08 -6.38
CA LYS A 72 -9.07 12.47 -6.06
C LYS A 72 -9.45 12.73 -4.60
N ASN A 73 -9.73 11.69 -3.82
CA ASN A 73 -10.07 11.78 -2.39
C ASN A 73 -8.86 11.50 -1.49
N GLY A 74 -7.66 11.35 -2.04
CA GLY A 74 -6.43 11.07 -1.29
C GLY A 74 -6.30 9.62 -0.80
N LYS A 75 -7.09 8.68 -1.33
CA LYS A 75 -6.95 7.25 -1.00
C LYS A 75 -5.99 6.57 -1.97
N ILE A 76 -5.12 5.71 -1.46
CA ILE A 76 -4.27 4.84 -2.27
C ILE A 76 -5.15 3.91 -3.12
N VAL A 77 -4.83 3.79 -4.40
CA VAL A 77 -5.52 2.89 -5.36
C VAL A 77 -4.57 1.94 -6.07
N ASP A 78 -3.28 2.28 -6.15
CA ASP A 78 -2.27 1.44 -6.80
C ASP A 78 -0.88 1.64 -6.16
N ILE A 79 -0.01 0.63 -6.28
CA ILE A 79 1.38 0.60 -5.84
C ILE A 79 2.20 -0.21 -6.84
N PHE A 80 3.28 0.39 -7.35
CA PHE A 80 4.18 -0.28 -8.27
C PHE A 80 5.65 -0.01 -7.92
N PRO A 81 6.54 -0.99 -8.16
CA PRO A 81 7.97 -0.84 -7.88
C PRO A 81 8.62 0.10 -8.89
N VAL A 82 9.43 1.04 -8.40
CA VAL A 82 10.18 1.98 -9.24
C VAL A 82 11.32 1.24 -9.92
N GLY A 83 11.35 1.26 -11.26
CA GLY A 83 12.40 0.63 -12.05
C GLY A 83 12.07 -0.77 -12.58
N ALA A 84 10.92 -1.35 -12.21
CA ALA A 84 10.30 -2.35 -13.06
C ALA A 84 9.70 -1.61 -14.26
N GLY A 85 10.23 -1.85 -15.46
CA GLY A 85 9.70 -1.22 -16.69
C GLY A 85 8.19 -1.43 -16.81
N ARG A 86 7.49 -0.39 -17.26
CA ARG A 86 6.09 -0.49 -17.66
C ARG A 86 5.96 -1.30 -18.96
#